data_AF-A0A8A1MAI3-F1
#
_entry.id   AF-A0A8A1MAI3-F1
#
_cell.length_a   1.000
_cell.length_b   1.000
_cell.length_c   1.000
_cell.angle_alpha   90.00
_cell.angle_beta   90.00
_cell.angle_gamma   90.00
#
_symmetry.space_group_name_H-M   'P 1'
#
loop_
_entity.id
_entity.type
_entity.pdbx_description
1 polymer ?
#
loop_
_entity_poly.entity_id
_entity_poly.type
_entity_poly.pdbx_seq_one_letter_code
_entity_poly.pdbx_strand_id
1 'polypeptide(L)'
;MFAKIKCNSHDSMNDNKNPGIVLLMQREDATALLYADPHNPMRHLQRGILHSQLGYPDLAAADAYRALTLFEAMIDPDSSEYRPRKKVGLDAVELISSSGLVDRDTSMNVHVGAGGSDYGEPESYDDDVDQNGHMEEDEEEEEGFEPISQDEYTENICNVYILLVKSLVQCGCMRDAYGFCIQAMSLQDSELKSSFGIFEEQLAIIKRSITDRQRSGQQTEKCGDSTNNQDLETEAEMLARFQPSDLSAQGRAKRVLYPWNTYEPDR
;
A
#
# COMPACT_ATOMS: atom_id res chain seq x y z
N MET A 1 -21.55 -66.07 8.21
CA MET A 1 -20.23 -65.65 7.71
C MET A 1 -20.35 -64.20 7.28
N PHE A 2 -19.73 -63.29 8.02
CA PHE A 2 -19.83 -61.84 7.80
C PHE A 2 -18.82 -61.38 6.75
N ALA A 3 -19.28 -60.74 5.68
CA ALA A 3 -18.42 -60.07 4.71
C ALA A 3 -18.05 -58.67 5.25
N LYS A 4 -16.75 -58.43 5.44
CA LYS A 4 -16.21 -57.11 5.80
C LYS A 4 -16.26 -56.19 4.57
N ILE A 5 -17.09 -55.16 4.62
CA ILE A 5 -16.98 -54.00 3.73
C ILE A 5 -15.91 -53.09 4.35
N LYS A 6 -14.79 -52.93 3.65
CA LYS A 6 -13.71 -52.03 4.02
C LYS A 6 -14.02 -50.67 3.40
N CYS A 7 -14.58 -49.75 4.18
CA CYS A 7 -14.74 -48.36 3.78
C CYS A 7 -13.37 -47.70 3.87
N ASN A 8 -12.69 -47.51 2.73
CA ASN A 8 -11.53 -46.63 2.66
C ASN A 8 -12.05 -45.18 2.66
N SER A 9 -12.09 -44.53 3.83
CA SER A 9 -12.05 -43.09 3.91
C SER A 9 -10.59 -42.66 3.86
N HIS A 10 -10.17 -42.09 2.73
CA HIS A 10 -9.15 -41.05 2.81
C HIS A 10 -9.54 -39.99 1.80
N ASP A 11 -10.18 -38.97 2.38
CA ASP A 11 -10.62 -37.76 1.72
C ASP A 11 -9.38 -37.04 1.19
N SER A 12 -9.19 -37.09 -0.13
CA SER A 12 -8.17 -36.32 -0.83
C SER A 12 -8.75 -34.92 -1.04
N MET A 13 -8.82 -34.13 0.02
CA MET A 13 -9.20 -32.71 -0.07
C MET A 13 -8.09 -31.98 -0.83
N ASN A 14 -8.42 -31.61 -2.05
CA ASN A 14 -7.59 -30.97 -3.04
C ASN A 14 -7.35 -29.51 -2.62
N ASP A 15 -6.20 -29.19 -2.02
CA ASP A 15 -5.75 -27.84 -1.70
C ASP A 15 -5.39 -27.07 -2.98
N ASN A 16 -6.42 -26.73 -3.76
CA ASN A 16 -6.29 -25.88 -4.94
C ASN A 16 -7.14 -24.62 -4.75
N LYS A 17 -6.88 -23.89 -3.65
CA LYS A 17 -7.52 -22.58 -3.41
C LYS A 17 -7.06 -21.64 -4.52
N ASN A 18 -8.01 -21.07 -5.26
CA ASN A 18 -7.75 -20.08 -6.31
C ASN A 18 -6.85 -18.97 -5.72
N PRO A 19 -5.69 -18.65 -6.33
CA PRO A 19 -4.75 -17.67 -5.80
C PRO A 19 -5.40 -16.30 -5.58
N GLY A 20 -6.39 -15.93 -6.41
CA GLY A 20 -7.14 -14.69 -6.21
C GLY A 20 -7.96 -14.66 -4.91
N ILE A 21 -8.53 -15.78 -4.49
CA ILE A 21 -9.29 -15.87 -3.22
C ILE A 21 -8.35 -15.72 -2.03
N VAL A 22 -7.15 -16.30 -2.11
CA VAL A 22 -6.13 -16.16 -1.05
C VAL A 22 -5.72 -14.69 -0.88
N LEU A 23 -5.46 -13.99 -1.98
CA LEU A 23 -5.13 -12.55 -1.94
C LEU A 23 -6.27 -11.69 -1.38
N LEU A 24 -7.53 -12.06 -1.66
CA LEU A 24 -8.69 -11.35 -1.11
C LEU A 24 -8.79 -11.51 0.42
N MET A 25 -8.57 -12.71 0.94
CA MET A 25 -8.54 -12.98 2.38
C MET A 25 -7.40 -12.21 3.05
N GLN A 26 -6.18 -12.28 2.49
CA GLN A 26 -5.03 -11.54 3.01
C GLN A 26 -5.28 -10.02 3.03
N ARG A 27 -5.96 -9.49 2.00
CA ARG A 27 -6.29 -8.06 1.94
C ARG A 27 -7.32 -7.68 2.99
N GLU A 28 -8.29 -8.55 3.30
CA GLU A 28 -9.24 -8.36 4.39
C GLU A 28 -8.53 -8.33 5.75
N ASP A 29 -7.63 -9.29 6.00
CA ASP A 29 -6.81 -9.33 7.22
C ASP A 29 -5.93 -8.08 7.36
N ALA A 30 -5.26 -7.67 6.27
CA ALA A 30 -4.46 -6.44 6.25
C ALA A 30 -5.30 -5.18 6.50
N THR A 31 -6.57 -5.17 6.07
CA THR A 31 -7.49 -4.07 6.35
C THR A 31 -7.89 -4.03 7.82
N ALA A 32 -8.15 -5.19 8.43
CA ALA A 32 -8.44 -5.29 9.86
C ALA A 32 -7.23 -4.84 10.71
N LEU A 33 -6.02 -5.25 10.34
CA LEU A 33 -4.78 -4.80 10.99
C LEU A 33 -4.60 -3.28 10.86
N LEU A 34 -4.91 -2.70 9.71
CA LEU A 34 -4.83 -1.25 9.54
C LEU A 34 -5.83 -0.49 10.42
N TYR A 35 -7.05 -1.01 10.60
CA TYR A 35 -8.01 -0.42 11.54
C TYR A 35 -7.51 -0.45 12.99
N ALA A 36 -6.78 -1.50 13.36
CA ALA A 36 -6.21 -1.64 14.69
C ALA A 36 -4.92 -0.81 14.90
N ASP A 37 -4.23 -0.44 13.82
CA ASP A 37 -2.92 0.23 13.84
C ASP A 37 -2.77 1.22 12.64
N PRO A 38 -3.56 2.31 12.60
CA PRO A 38 -3.70 3.17 11.41
C PRO A 38 -2.51 4.08 11.13
N HIS A 39 -1.68 4.36 12.13
CA HIS A 39 -0.51 5.24 12.02
C HIS A 39 0.80 4.49 11.78
N ASN A 40 0.71 3.18 11.53
CA ASN A 40 1.85 2.35 11.20
C ASN A 40 2.08 2.31 9.67
N PRO A 41 3.18 2.90 9.15
CA PRO A 41 3.44 2.94 7.72
C PRO A 41 3.56 1.54 7.08
N MET A 42 4.01 0.54 7.83
CA MET A 42 4.15 -0.83 7.34
C MET A 42 2.78 -1.47 7.07
N ARG A 43 1.73 -1.12 7.81
CA ARG A 43 0.36 -1.64 7.57
C ARG A 43 -0.18 -1.14 6.23
N HIS A 44 0.04 0.14 5.92
CA HIS A 44 -0.30 0.71 4.62
C HIS A 44 0.51 0.05 3.51
N LEU A 45 1.83 -0.09 3.69
CA LEU A 45 2.69 -0.77 2.70
C LEU A 45 2.23 -2.20 2.41
N GLN A 46 1.95 -3.00 3.45
CA GLN A 46 1.46 -4.38 3.34
C GLN A 46 0.15 -4.45 2.54
N ARG A 47 -0.84 -3.62 2.88
CA ARG A 47 -2.12 -3.60 2.17
C ARG A 47 -1.96 -3.11 0.73
N GLY A 48 -1.11 -2.12 0.49
CA GLY A 48 -0.82 -1.59 -0.84
C GLY A 48 -0.19 -2.63 -1.76
N ILE A 49 0.69 -3.50 -1.25
CA ILE A 49 1.25 -4.63 -2.01
C ILE A 49 0.13 -5.59 -2.44
N LEU A 50 -0.79 -5.93 -1.53
CA LEU A 50 -1.94 -6.79 -1.83
C LEU A 50 -2.88 -6.15 -2.87
N HIS A 51 -3.16 -4.86 -2.77
CA HIS A 51 -3.92 -4.13 -3.78
C HIS A 51 -3.24 -4.17 -5.16
N SER A 52 -1.92 -4.02 -5.21
CA SER A 52 -1.13 -4.13 -6.44
C SER A 52 -1.22 -5.53 -7.05
N GLN A 53 -1.05 -6.58 -6.23
CA GLN A 53 -1.15 -7.98 -6.66
C GLN A 53 -2.56 -8.34 -7.16
N LEU A 54 -3.59 -7.74 -6.57
CA LEU A 54 -4.99 -7.87 -6.99
C LEU A 54 -5.32 -7.02 -8.24
N GLY A 55 -4.39 -6.20 -8.74
CA GLY A 55 -4.55 -5.39 -9.95
C GLY A 55 -5.30 -4.08 -9.73
N TYR A 56 -5.22 -3.50 -8.53
CA TYR A 56 -5.82 -2.23 -8.14
C TYR A 56 -4.74 -1.18 -7.85
N PRO A 57 -4.12 -0.61 -8.90
CA PRO A 57 -3.01 0.32 -8.74
C PRO A 57 -3.41 1.65 -8.11
N ASP A 58 -4.65 2.08 -8.25
CA ASP A 58 -5.18 3.29 -7.62
C ASP A 58 -5.21 3.16 -6.10
N LEU A 59 -5.72 2.02 -5.60
CA LEU A 59 -5.70 1.72 -4.17
C LEU A 59 -4.27 1.49 -3.65
N ALA A 60 -3.43 0.80 -4.43
CA ALA A 60 -2.04 0.58 -4.08
C ALA A 60 -1.25 1.91 -3.98
N ALA A 61 -1.50 2.86 -4.90
CA ALA A 61 -0.90 4.19 -4.86
C ALA A 61 -1.36 4.97 -3.62
N ALA A 62 -2.65 4.88 -3.25
CA ALA A 62 -3.18 5.55 -2.07
C ALA A 62 -2.53 5.02 -0.78
N ASP A 63 -2.42 3.70 -0.63
CA ASP A 63 -1.75 3.08 0.50
C ASP A 63 -0.26 3.42 0.54
N ALA A 64 0.45 3.34 -0.58
CA ALA A 64 1.87 3.69 -0.66
C ALA A 64 2.13 5.16 -0.32
N TYR A 65 1.25 6.07 -0.77
CA TYR A 65 1.35 7.48 -0.43
C TYR A 65 1.13 7.72 1.06
N ARG A 66 0.15 7.05 1.69
CA ARG A 66 -0.05 7.11 3.15
C ARG A 66 1.16 6.60 3.94
N ALA A 67 1.75 5.48 3.50
CA ALA A 67 2.99 4.98 4.08
C ALA A 67 4.13 6.00 3.96
N LEU A 68 4.29 6.63 2.79
CA LEU A 68 5.30 7.66 2.56
C LEU A 68 5.10 8.86 3.49
N THR A 69 3.88 9.40 3.59
CA THR A 69 3.60 10.55 4.47
C THR A 69 3.91 10.25 5.93
N LEU A 70 3.60 9.05 6.41
CA LEU A 70 3.97 8.64 7.77
C LEU A 70 5.50 8.55 7.91
N PHE A 71 6.22 7.97 6.95
CA PHE A 71 7.68 7.97 7.00
C PHE A 71 8.30 9.37 6.90
N GLU A 72 7.70 10.29 6.14
CA GLU A 72 8.13 11.70 6.09
C GLU A 72 7.90 12.39 7.44
N ALA A 73 6.78 12.11 8.12
CA ALA A 73 6.47 12.62 9.46
C ALA A 73 7.43 12.11 10.56
N MET A 74 8.15 11.02 10.32
CA MET A 74 9.23 10.58 11.22
C MET A 74 10.47 11.48 11.08
N ILE A 75 10.80 11.90 9.86
CA ILE A 75 11.98 12.74 9.58
C ILE A 75 11.70 14.20 9.92
N ASP A 76 10.50 14.67 9.57
CA ASP A 76 10.01 16.01 9.79
C ASP A 76 8.67 15.94 10.54
N PRO A 77 8.68 15.96 11.89
CA PRO A 77 7.47 15.87 12.70
C PRO A 77 6.42 16.93 12.41
N ASP A 78 6.82 18.07 11.84
CA ASP A 78 5.90 19.17 11.50
C ASP A 78 5.21 18.96 10.13
N SER A 79 5.61 17.93 9.37
CA SER A 79 5.04 17.63 8.06
C SER A 79 3.66 16.98 8.11
N SER A 80 3.25 16.42 9.26
CA SER A 80 1.96 15.76 9.44
C SER A 80 1.40 15.91 10.85
N GLU A 81 0.07 16.01 10.95
CA GLU A 81 -0.64 15.95 12.23
C GLU A 81 -0.59 14.55 12.88
N TYR A 82 -0.30 13.51 12.09
CA TYR A 82 -0.27 12.13 12.55
C TYR A 82 1.15 11.68 12.84
N ARG A 83 1.41 11.28 14.08
CA ARG A 83 2.71 10.72 14.48
C ARG A 83 2.82 9.24 14.10
N PRO A 84 3.89 8.83 13.40
CA PRO A 84 4.11 7.43 13.06
C PRO A 84 4.36 6.59 14.31
N ARG A 85 3.59 5.53 14.48
CA ARG A 85 3.70 4.60 15.60
C ARG A 85 3.18 3.23 15.20
N LYS A 86 3.58 2.20 15.95
CA LYS A 86 3.11 0.82 15.78
C LYS A 86 2.62 0.26 17.11
N LYS A 87 1.64 -0.63 17.03
CA LYS A 87 1.06 -1.26 18.22
C LYS A 87 1.90 -2.46 18.66
N VAL A 88 2.36 -2.44 19.90
CA VAL A 88 3.15 -3.51 20.52
C VAL A 88 2.33 -4.80 20.56
N GLY A 89 2.94 -5.90 20.10
CA GLY A 89 2.31 -7.23 20.13
C GLY A 89 1.35 -7.55 18.99
N LEU A 90 1.12 -6.63 18.04
CA LEU A 90 0.34 -6.90 16.81
C LEU A 90 1.19 -7.43 15.64
N ASP A 91 2.51 -7.51 15.78
CA ASP A 91 3.43 -7.91 14.70
C ASP A 91 3.50 -9.41 14.42
N ALA A 92 2.77 -10.26 15.17
CA ALA A 92 2.83 -11.71 15.06
C ALA A 92 2.16 -12.31 13.80
N VAL A 93 1.70 -11.49 12.85
CA VAL A 93 1.22 -11.96 11.54
C VAL A 93 2.30 -11.68 10.50
N GLU A 94 3.09 -12.73 10.23
CA GLU A 94 4.33 -12.73 9.44
C GLU A 94 4.29 -11.88 8.15
N LEU A 95 5.37 -11.11 7.95
CA LEU A 95 5.78 -10.62 6.63
C LEU A 95 5.79 -11.79 5.64
N ILE A 96 4.97 -11.71 4.61
CA ILE A 96 5.10 -12.59 3.43
C ILE A 96 6.36 -12.16 2.70
N SER A 97 7.49 -12.77 3.05
CA SER A 97 8.72 -12.70 2.27
C SER A 97 8.48 -13.31 0.89
N SER A 98 8.74 -12.53 -0.14
CA SER A 98 9.04 -13.01 -1.47
C SER A 98 10.41 -13.71 -1.47
N SER A 99 10.49 -14.94 -0.96
CA SER A 99 11.53 -15.93 -1.26
C SER A 99 11.11 -17.31 -0.76
N GLY A 100 11.38 -18.34 -1.56
CA GLY A 100 10.69 -19.62 -1.53
C GLY A 100 10.85 -20.50 -0.29
N LEU A 101 9.80 -21.29 -0.07
CA LEU A 101 9.83 -22.74 0.22
C LEU A 101 10.76 -23.22 1.34
N VAL A 102 10.24 -23.35 2.57
CA VAL A 102 10.33 -24.59 3.38
C VAL A 102 9.41 -24.57 4.61
N ASP A 103 8.58 -25.61 4.68
CA ASP A 103 8.11 -26.42 5.83
C ASP A 103 7.61 -25.77 7.15
N ARG A 104 6.28 -25.71 7.23
CA ARG A 104 5.37 -26.06 8.33
C ARG A 104 6.00 -26.66 9.61
N ASP A 105 5.68 -26.08 10.77
CA ASP A 105 4.72 -26.60 11.77
C ASP A 105 4.87 -25.80 13.08
N THR A 106 3.87 -25.01 13.50
CA THR A 106 3.74 -24.65 14.93
C THR A 106 2.27 -24.57 15.29
N SER A 107 1.83 -25.65 15.91
CA SER A 107 0.51 -25.82 16.52
C SER A 107 0.42 -24.93 17.77
N MET A 108 -0.51 -23.97 17.80
CA MET A 108 -0.86 -23.26 19.04
C MET A 108 -2.19 -23.75 19.60
N ASN A 109 -2.09 -24.17 20.86
CA ASN A 109 -3.06 -24.88 21.67
C ASN A 109 -3.92 -23.83 22.41
N VAL A 110 -5.20 -23.70 22.07
CA VAL A 110 -6.12 -22.78 22.76
C VAL A 110 -6.60 -23.42 24.07
N HIS A 111 -6.14 -22.89 25.21
CA HIS A 111 -6.68 -23.22 26.52
C HIS A 111 -7.91 -22.33 26.80
N VAL A 112 -9.08 -22.96 26.84
CA VAL A 112 -10.34 -22.37 27.30
C VAL A 112 -10.30 -22.29 28.83
N GLY A 113 -10.22 -21.09 29.38
CA GLY A 113 -10.36 -20.80 30.80
C GLY A 113 -11.72 -20.17 31.10
N ALA A 114 -12.63 -20.95 31.66
CA ALA A 114 -13.86 -20.49 32.27
C ALA A 114 -13.62 -20.13 33.75
N GLY A 115 -14.14 -18.99 34.21
CA GLY A 115 -14.16 -18.62 35.62
C GLY A 115 -14.90 -17.29 35.82
N GLY A 116 -16.09 -17.35 36.43
CA GLY A 116 -16.94 -16.19 36.71
C GLY A 116 -16.83 -15.68 38.16
N SER A 117 -17.47 -14.54 38.41
CA SER A 117 -18.06 -14.01 39.68
C SER A 117 -18.33 -12.52 39.42
N ASP A 118 -19.55 -12.05 39.16
CA ASP A 118 -20.60 -11.69 40.12
C ASP A 118 -20.08 -10.93 41.35
N TYR A 119 -20.35 -9.60 41.42
CA TYR A 119 -21.05 -8.86 42.50
C TYR A 119 -21.44 -7.45 41.97
N GLY A 120 -22.72 -7.05 42.07
CA GLY A 120 -23.18 -5.65 42.00
C GLY A 120 -22.74 -4.85 43.24
N GLU A 121 -22.75 -3.53 43.31
CA GLU A 121 -23.88 -2.59 43.12
C GLU A 121 -23.36 -1.11 43.06
N PRO A 122 -24.23 -0.12 42.74
CA PRO A 122 -23.90 1.25 42.35
C PRO A 122 -24.10 2.28 43.47
N GLU A 123 -23.47 3.46 43.38
CA GLU A 123 -23.92 4.78 43.91
C GLU A 123 -23.06 5.91 43.28
N SER A 124 -23.36 7.21 43.30
CA SER A 124 -24.54 8.05 42.98
C SER A 124 -24.06 9.52 43.14
N TYR A 125 -24.35 10.41 42.18
CA TYR A 125 -24.32 11.91 42.19
C TYR A 125 -22.98 12.60 42.61
N ASP A 126 -22.57 13.77 42.16
CA ASP A 126 -23.28 14.99 41.76
C ASP A 126 -22.36 15.93 40.94
N ASP A 127 -22.98 16.89 40.28
CA ASP A 127 -22.45 17.96 39.43
C ASP A 127 -21.68 19.03 40.24
N ASP A 128 -20.48 19.45 39.81
CA ASP A 128 -19.90 20.74 40.18
C ASP A 128 -18.86 21.18 39.13
N VAL A 129 -19.19 22.28 38.45
CA VAL A 129 -18.41 22.99 37.44
C VAL A 129 -17.35 23.85 38.11
N ASP A 130 -16.08 23.68 37.74
CA ASP A 130 -15.06 24.73 37.96
C ASP A 130 -14.34 25.10 36.66
N GLN A 131 -14.32 26.40 36.37
CA GLN A 131 -13.71 27.02 35.20
C GLN A 131 -12.29 27.46 35.53
N ASN A 132 -11.39 27.24 34.57
CA ASN A 132 -9.99 27.68 34.48
C ASN A 132 -8.95 26.79 35.16
N GLY A 133 -8.40 25.86 34.38
CA GLY A 133 -7.06 25.33 34.55
C GLY A 133 -6.59 24.78 33.21
N HIS A 134 -5.58 25.42 32.63
CA HIS A 134 -4.61 24.88 31.67
C HIS A 134 -5.01 23.53 31.02
N MET A 135 -5.31 23.51 29.71
CA MET A 135 -5.17 22.26 28.97
C MET A 135 -3.69 21.96 28.94
N GLU A 136 -3.20 21.25 29.96
CA GLU A 136 -2.04 20.40 29.77
C GLU A 136 -2.46 19.44 28.67
N GLU A 137 -1.71 19.46 27.56
CA GLU A 137 -1.81 18.41 26.57
C GLU A 137 -1.41 17.15 27.34
N ASP A 138 -2.40 16.42 27.85
CA ASP A 138 -2.21 15.09 28.37
C ASP A 138 -1.66 14.28 27.20
N GLU A 139 -0.33 14.20 27.12
CA GLU A 139 0.37 13.10 26.46
C GLU A 139 -0.02 11.85 27.25
N GLU A 140 -1.26 11.38 27.07
CA GLU A 140 -1.63 10.02 27.41
C GLU A 140 -0.60 9.16 26.67
N GLU A 141 0.38 8.63 27.40
CA GLU A 141 1.25 7.56 26.93
C GLU A 141 0.29 6.44 26.52
N GLU A 142 -0.09 6.43 25.25
CA GLU A 142 -1.15 5.57 24.73
C GLU A 142 -0.65 4.13 24.90
N GLU A 143 -1.11 3.48 25.97
CA GLU A 143 -0.58 2.21 26.44
C GLU A 143 -0.57 1.20 25.28
N GLY A 144 0.62 0.73 24.91
CA GLY A 144 0.80 -0.29 23.90
C GLY A 144 1.15 0.19 22.50
N PHE A 145 1.55 1.46 22.30
CA PHE A 145 2.20 1.90 21.06
C PHE A 145 3.67 2.25 21.27
N GLU A 146 4.49 2.00 20.25
CA GLU A 146 5.90 2.40 20.19
C GLU A 146 6.17 3.20 18.90
N PRO A 147 7.13 4.14 18.91
CA PRO A 147 7.49 4.88 17.71
C PRO A 147 8.10 3.94 16.66
N ILE A 148 7.97 4.32 15.39
CA ILE A 148 8.66 3.62 14.30
C ILE A 148 10.17 3.91 14.39
N SER A 149 10.98 2.88 14.28
CA SER A 149 12.44 2.98 14.35
C SER A 149 13.07 3.45 13.03
N GLN A 150 14.29 3.98 13.11
CA GLN A 150 15.06 4.38 11.94
C GLN A 150 15.42 3.17 11.04
N ASP A 151 15.62 1.99 11.62
CA ASP A 151 15.91 0.76 10.88
C ASP A 151 14.68 0.35 10.06
N GLU A 152 13.48 0.39 10.66
CA GLU A 152 12.22 0.12 9.95
C GLU A 152 11.98 1.12 8.81
N TYR A 153 12.30 2.40 8.99
CA TYR A 153 12.27 3.38 7.91
C TYR A 153 13.23 2.97 6.77
N THR A 154 14.47 2.67 7.11
CA THR A 154 15.54 2.42 6.14
C THR A 154 15.26 1.16 5.31
N GLU A 155 14.77 0.10 5.95
CA GLU A 155 14.40 -1.16 5.31
C GLU A 155 13.19 -1.02 4.36
N ASN A 156 12.24 -0.12 4.68
CA ASN A 156 10.94 -0.08 4.01
C ASN A 156 10.75 1.08 3.04
N ILE A 157 11.47 2.19 3.20
CA ILE A 157 11.27 3.40 2.39
C ILE A 157 11.45 3.12 0.88
N CYS A 158 12.42 2.27 0.51
CA CYS A 158 12.62 1.84 -0.87
C CYS A 158 11.36 1.17 -1.46
N ASN A 159 10.79 0.23 -0.69
CA ASN A 159 9.62 -0.54 -1.11
C ASN A 159 8.39 0.37 -1.28
N VAL A 160 8.24 1.38 -0.42
CA VAL A 160 7.20 2.40 -0.54
C VAL A 160 7.33 3.16 -1.86
N TYR A 161 8.52 3.69 -2.19
CA TYR A 161 8.73 4.39 -3.45
C TYR A 161 8.51 3.49 -4.67
N ILE A 162 9.01 2.25 -4.65
CA ILE A 162 8.81 1.29 -5.75
C ILE A 162 7.31 1.05 -5.97
N LEU A 163 6.57 0.78 -4.90
CA LEU A 163 5.13 0.52 -4.98
C LEU A 163 4.39 1.76 -5.49
N LEU A 164 4.69 2.94 -4.95
CA LEU A 164 4.06 4.21 -5.31
C LEU A 164 4.29 4.53 -6.79
N VAL A 165 5.55 4.53 -7.25
CA VAL A 165 5.90 4.84 -8.64
C VAL A 165 5.24 3.87 -9.60
N LYS A 166 5.36 2.55 -9.37
CA LYS A 166 4.73 1.54 -10.25
C LYS A 166 3.22 1.74 -10.35
N SER A 167 2.59 2.03 -9.22
CA SER A 167 1.15 2.24 -9.14
C SER A 167 0.71 3.51 -9.85
N LEU A 168 1.44 4.62 -9.69
CA LEU A 168 1.18 5.89 -10.38
C LEU A 168 1.36 5.78 -11.89
N VAL A 169 2.41 5.08 -12.36
CA VAL A 169 2.63 4.79 -13.78
C VAL A 169 1.45 3.99 -14.35
N GLN A 170 0.99 2.96 -13.65
CA GLN A 170 -0.18 2.17 -14.06
C GLN A 170 -1.47 2.99 -14.07
N CYS A 171 -1.62 3.96 -13.17
CA CYS A 171 -2.74 4.90 -13.16
C CYS A 171 -2.60 6.00 -14.23
N GLY A 172 -1.44 6.18 -14.84
CA GLY A 172 -1.18 7.26 -15.80
C GLY A 172 -0.87 8.63 -15.18
N CYS A 173 -0.63 8.69 -13.86
CA CYS A 173 -0.17 9.89 -13.15
C CYS A 173 1.33 10.11 -13.40
N MET A 174 1.70 10.32 -14.67
CA MET A 174 3.10 10.27 -15.11
C MET A 174 3.96 11.38 -14.50
N ARG A 175 3.40 12.58 -14.29
CA ARG A 175 4.11 13.71 -13.70
C ARG A 175 4.53 13.42 -12.25
N ASP A 176 3.61 12.92 -11.45
CA ASP A 176 3.86 12.61 -10.04
C ASP A 176 4.82 11.43 -9.93
N ALA A 177 4.61 10.38 -10.75
CA ALA A 177 5.52 9.24 -10.83
C ALA A 177 6.95 9.67 -11.15
N TYR A 178 7.13 10.61 -12.09
CA TYR A 178 8.44 11.18 -12.39
C TYR A 178 9.06 11.87 -11.18
N GLY A 179 8.29 12.73 -10.49
CA GLY A 179 8.75 13.42 -9.29
C GLY A 179 9.26 12.45 -8.22
N PHE A 180 8.48 11.41 -7.93
CA PHE A 180 8.87 10.39 -6.95
C PHE A 180 10.05 9.54 -7.39
N CYS A 181 10.25 9.25 -8.69
CA CYS A 181 11.48 8.63 -9.17
C CYS A 181 12.71 9.48 -8.85
N ILE A 182 12.65 10.79 -9.14
CA ILE A 182 13.78 11.70 -8.87
C ILE A 182 14.05 11.78 -7.37
N GLN A 183 12.99 11.90 -6.56
CA GLN A 183 13.10 11.92 -5.09
C GLN A 183 13.76 10.63 -4.57
N ALA A 184 13.29 9.46 -5.00
CA ALA A 184 13.82 8.17 -4.58
C ALA A 184 15.31 7.99 -4.96
N MET A 185 15.72 8.42 -6.15
CA MET A 185 17.12 8.35 -6.59
C MET A 185 18.03 9.37 -5.89
N SER A 186 17.47 10.43 -5.32
CA SER A 186 18.23 11.44 -4.56
C SER A 186 18.55 11.02 -3.13
N LEU A 187 17.89 9.98 -2.62
CA LEU A 187 18.15 9.40 -1.31
C LEU A 187 19.55 8.75 -1.30
N GLN A 188 20.37 9.10 -0.31
CA GLN A 188 21.79 8.71 -0.24
C GLN A 188 22.02 7.32 0.39
N ASP A 189 21.05 6.40 0.27
CA ASP A 189 21.15 5.06 0.85
C ASP A 189 21.86 4.08 -0.10
N SER A 190 22.76 3.28 0.45
CA SER A 190 23.44 2.23 -0.31
C SER A 190 22.49 1.11 -0.74
N GLU A 191 21.46 0.80 0.05
CA GLU A 191 20.49 -0.25 -0.28
C GLU A 191 19.59 0.15 -1.45
N LEU A 192 19.24 1.43 -1.53
CA LEU A 192 18.44 2.01 -2.61
C LEU A 192 19.09 1.89 -3.99
N LYS A 193 20.44 1.90 -4.06
CA LYS A 193 21.17 1.79 -5.33
C LYS A 193 20.87 0.50 -6.09
N SER A 194 20.63 -0.58 -5.36
CA SER A 194 20.24 -1.89 -5.93
C SER A 194 18.94 -1.79 -6.72
N SER A 195 18.04 -0.90 -6.27
CA SER A 195 16.71 -0.67 -6.83
C SER A 195 16.66 0.45 -7.86
N PHE A 196 17.77 1.16 -8.11
CA PHE A 196 17.81 2.26 -9.10
C PHE A 196 17.43 1.79 -10.50
N GLY A 197 17.77 0.55 -10.87
CA GLY A 197 17.34 -0.03 -12.15
C GLY A 197 15.82 -0.06 -12.31
N ILE A 198 15.05 -0.20 -11.22
CA ILE A 198 13.59 -0.14 -11.25
C ILE A 198 13.12 1.28 -11.56
N PHE A 199 13.69 2.30 -10.90
CA PHE A 199 13.32 3.69 -11.15
C PHE A 199 13.74 4.15 -12.55
N GLU A 200 14.89 3.71 -13.05
CA GLU A 200 15.33 3.95 -14.43
C GLU A 200 14.37 3.33 -15.44
N GLU A 201 13.92 2.09 -15.22
CA GLU A 201 12.91 1.43 -16.04
C GLU A 201 11.59 2.22 -16.03
N GLN A 202 11.10 2.64 -14.85
CA GLN A 202 9.87 3.43 -14.74
C GLN A 202 10.01 4.80 -15.43
N LEU A 203 11.16 5.46 -15.31
CA LEU A 203 11.44 6.71 -16.02
C LEU A 203 11.44 6.54 -17.53
N ALA A 204 11.94 5.42 -18.05
CA ALA A 204 11.88 5.12 -19.48
C ALA A 204 10.42 4.97 -19.95
N ILE A 205 9.58 4.27 -19.18
CA ILE A 205 8.13 4.15 -19.46
C ILE A 205 7.46 5.52 -19.45
N ILE A 206 7.72 6.34 -18.42
CA ILE A 206 7.16 7.68 -18.29
C ILE A 206 7.55 8.56 -19.48
N LYS A 207 8.83 8.57 -19.87
CA LYS A 207 9.31 9.37 -21.01
C LYS A 207 8.69 8.93 -22.33
N ARG A 208 8.56 7.62 -22.54
CA ARG A 208 7.92 7.06 -23.74
C ARG A 208 6.44 7.45 -23.87
N SER A 209 5.74 7.67 -22.75
CA SER A 209 4.34 8.08 -22.76
C SER A 209 4.08 9.41 -23.50
N ILE A 210 5.08 10.31 -23.55
CA ILE A 210 5.00 11.57 -24.30
C ILE A 210 4.98 11.30 -25.80
N THR A 211 5.89 10.44 -26.26
CA THR A 211 5.99 10.09 -27.69
C THR A 211 4.72 9.40 -28.17
N ASP A 212 4.14 8.51 -27.36
CA ASP A 212 2.89 7.82 -27.69
C ASP A 212 1.71 8.79 -27.78
N ARG A 213 1.66 9.82 -26.92
CA ARG A 213 0.65 10.88 -26.97
C ARG A 213 0.76 11.71 -28.25
N GLN A 214 1.98 12.08 -28.66
CA GLN A 214 2.20 12.86 -29.88
C GLN A 214 1.82 12.09 -31.15
N ARG A 215 2.18 10.81 -31.23
CA ARG A 215 1.77 9.94 -32.36
C ARG A 215 0.26 9.83 -32.48
N SER A 216 -0.43 9.72 -31.35
CA SER A 216 -1.91 9.65 -31.29
C SER A 216 -2.56 10.96 -31.74
N GLY A 217 -1.98 12.12 -31.36
CA GLY A 217 -2.43 13.43 -31.83
C GLY A 217 -2.28 13.60 -33.34
N GLN A 218 -1.11 13.27 -33.88
CA GLN A 218 -0.82 13.38 -35.32
C GLN A 218 -1.69 12.47 -36.19
N GLN A 219 -2.07 11.28 -35.71
CA GLN A 219 -2.99 10.40 -36.44
C GLN A 219 -4.41 10.97 -36.54
N THR A 220 -4.86 11.73 -35.53
CA THR A 220 -6.19 12.35 -35.51
C THR A 220 -6.28 13.52 -36.52
N GLU A 221 -5.18 14.27 -36.68
CA GLU A 221 -5.12 15.42 -37.60
C GLU A 221 -4.94 15.01 -39.07
N LYS A 222 -4.33 13.85 -39.35
CA LYS A 222 -4.08 13.35 -40.72
C LYS A 222 -5.33 12.87 -41.50
N CYS A 223 -6.53 12.90 -40.90
CA CYS A 223 -7.78 12.70 -41.66
C CYS A 223 -8.27 13.99 -42.36
N GLY A 224 -7.59 15.13 -42.13
CA GLY A 224 -7.72 16.34 -42.92
C GLY A 224 -6.60 16.44 -43.95
N ASP A 225 -6.98 16.76 -45.18
CA ASP A 225 -6.19 16.91 -46.41
C ASP A 225 -4.74 17.46 -46.28
N SER A 226 -3.89 16.93 -47.17
CA SER A 226 -2.63 17.47 -47.70
C SER A 226 -1.29 17.25 -46.97
N THR A 227 -0.47 16.43 -47.63
CA THR A 227 0.98 16.57 -47.87
C THR A 227 1.72 17.61 -47.03
N ASN A 228 2.36 17.17 -45.95
CA ASN A 228 3.59 17.80 -45.46
C ASN A 228 4.53 16.70 -44.97
N ASN A 229 5.74 16.69 -45.52
CA ASN A 229 6.87 15.93 -44.98
C ASN A 229 7.22 16.56 -43.62
N GLN A 230 6.58 16.09 -42.55
CA GLN A 230 7.01 16.41 -41.21
C GLN A 230 8.28 15.63 -40.93
N ASP A 231 9.38 16.34 -40.69
CA ASP A 231 10.59 15.79 -40.12
C ASP A 231 10.20 15.00 -38.85
N LEU A 232 10.32 13.68 -38.92
CA LEU A 232 10.07 12.81 -37.79
C LEU A 232 11.20 13.07 -36.80
N GLU A 233 10.93 13.93 -35.82
CA GLU A 233 11.84 14.17 -34.71
C GLU A 233 12.19 12.83 -34.05
N THR A 234 13.49 12.62 -33.86
CA THR A 234 14.00 11.35 -33.33
C THR A 234 13.65 11.23 -31.84
N GLU A 235 13.44 10.01 -31.34
CA GLU A 235 13.14 9.78 -29.91
C GLU A 235 14.18 10.42 -28.98
N ALA A 236 15.45 10.41 -29.38
CA ALA A 236 16.55 11.04 -28.65
C ALA A 236 16.44 12.57 -28.56
N GLU A 237 15.94 13.24 -29.62
CA GLU A 237 15.78 14.70 -29.64
C GLU A 237 14.60 15.14 -28.77
N MET A 238 13.50 14.37 -28.79
CA MET A 238 12.37 14.57 -27.89
C MET A 238 12.75 14.41 -26.42
N LEU A 239 13.53 13.37 -26.11
CA LEU A 239 14.07 13.13 -24.77
C LEU A 239 14.99 14.25 -24.29
N ALA A 240 15.76 14.87 -25.19
CA ALA A 240 16.67 15.96 -24.86
C ALA A 240 15.93 17.27 -24.51
N ARG A 241 14.72 17.48 -25.04
CA ARG A 241 13.87 18.65 -24.76
C ARG A 241 12.82 18.40 -23.67
N PHE A 242 12.80 17.21 -23.09
CA PHE A 242 11.84 16.78 -22.10
C PHE A 242 11.75 17.76 -20.92
N GLN A 243 10.55 18.28 -20.65
CA GLN A 243 10.25 18.96 -19.39
C GLN A 243 9.23 18.14 -18.59
N PRO A 244 9.40 17.97 -17.26
CA PRO A 244 8.44 17.25 -16.42
C PRO A 244 7.01 17.82 -16.51
N SER A 245 6.88 19.11 -16.79
CA SER A 245 5.60 19.80 -16.99
C SER A 245 4.80 19.28 -18.20
N ASP A 246 5.44 18.63 -19.17
CA ASP A 246 4.77 18.06 -20.34
C ASP A 246 4.01 16.77 -20.02
N LEU A 247 4.33 16.14 -18.88
CA LEU A 247 3.67 14.93 -18.42
C LEU A 247 2.26 15.21 -17.92
N SER A 248 1.38 14.22 -18.09
CA SER A 248 0.03 14.25 -17.52
C SER A 248 0.12 14.21 -16.00
N ALA A 249 -0.49 15.20 -15.35
CA ALA A 249 -0.75 15.18 -13.91
C ALA A 249 -2.04 14.41 -13.57
N GLN A 250 -2.91 14.18 -14.55
CA GLN A 250 -4.16 13.45 -14.35
C GLN A 250 -3.97 11.98 -14.70
N GLY A 251 -4.34 11.10 -13.77
CA GLY A 251 -4.44 9.66 -14.00
C GLY A 251 -5.89 9.18 -14.14
N ARG A 252 -6.04 7.86 -14.10
CA ARG A 252 -7.30 7.13 -14.16
C ARG A 252 -7.36 6.17 -12.97
N ALA A 253 -8.45 6.26 -12.20
CA ALA A 253 -8.79 5.27 -11.18
C ALA A 253 -9.85 4.31 -11.74
N LYS A 254 -9.85 3.06 -11.26
CA LYS A 254 -10.86 2.08 -11.67
C LYS A 254 -12.15 2.40 -10.93
N ARG A 255 -13.16 2.89 -11.67
CA ARG A 255 -14.56 2.85 -11.22
C ARG A 255 -15.06 1.41 -11.32
N VAL A 256 -14.74 0.59 -10.33
CA VAL A 256 -15.22 -0.78 -10.22
C VAL A 256 -15.80 -0.96 -8.83
N LEU A 257 -17.02 -1.48 -8.76
CA LEU A 257 -17.52 -2.07 -7.52
C LEU A 257 -16.58 -3.22 -7.18
N TYR A 258 -15.64 -2.98 -6.26
CA TYR A 258 -14.66 -4.01 -5.93
C TYR A 258 -15.41 -5.28 -5.51
N PRO A 259 -14.95 -6.50 -5.86
CA PRO A 259 -15.66 -7.74 -5.55
C PRO A 259 -16.04 -7.91 -4.07
N TRP A 260 -15.36 -7.18 -3.20
CA TRP A 260 -15.54 -7.15 -1.75
C TRP A 260 -16.20 -5.87 -1.21
N ASN A 261 -16.42 -4.87 -2.06
CA ASN A 261 -17.03 -3.62 -1.67
C ASN A 261 -18.54 -3.70 -1.92
N THR A 262 -19.29 -4.12 -0.90
CA THR A 262 -20.76 -4.12 -0.92
C THR A 262 -21.37 -2.78 -0.51
N TYR A 263 -20.54 -1.79 -0.13
CA TYR A 263 -20.98 -0.47 0.35
C TYR A 263 -20.13 0.64 -0.29
N GLU A 264 -20.58 1.19 -1.41
CA GLU A 264 -20.19 2.56 -1.74
C GLU A 264 -21.30 3.51 -1.28
N PRO A 265 -20.99 4.64 -0.61
CA PRO A 265 -21.89 5.78 -0.67
C PRO A 265 -21.95 6.25 -2.12
N ASP A 266 -23.17 6.48 -2.65
CA ASP A 266 -23.39 7.04 -3.98
C ASP A 266 -22.49 8.27 -4.19
N ARG A 267 -21.62 8.23 -5.21
CA ARG A 267 -20.75 9.35 -5.62
C ARG A 267 -21.15 9.89 -6.98
#